data_AF-A0A7J8C330-F1
#
_entry.id   AF-A0A7J8C330-F1
#
_cell.length_a   1.000
_cell.length_b   1.000
_cell.length_c   1.000
_cell.angle_alpha   90.00
_cell.angle_beta   90.00
_cell.angle_gamma   90.00
#
_symmetry.space_group_name_H-M   'P 1'
#
loop_
_entity.id
_entity.type
_entity.pdbx_description
1 polymer ?
#
loop_
_entity_poly.entity_id
_entity_poly.type
_entity_poly.pdbx_seq_one_letter_code
_entity_poly.pdbx_strand_id
1 'polypeptide(L)'
;MLRELNGSDALRLKHIATKIEDMARRAPNLVLETIYDYFVDNPEISNRHKFRLLHVLETVLGAMRSLEQSWQGAFTTLALENMTKSTELEEAYQDAAGDVLVAICRHSWRPVVQQLETEVLTGVFPHRSRLYVMGVLTTNQQLFSQGEKACWEEKLTQIAVKSVPFLNTDVWSKELLWALTRPDRTQQEQPPEKAFLFVYYGLILQAEENGSTVRTHLRTLLETSHQWPKQREGIALTTGLAAARHLDHVWAVLEQFGRSAPIKWSLHSFSPKTSDDLRWKWASSTILLSYGQMAVKAKAHILPWVDNILSRMIFFFRYSSWDETLKQSFLAAILMLVGAISRNEGAHSYEFSQLPELLECLMVLMEKEPQDTLCTSTRQQTLCIISSLCNLRPPLDLEKKSQLLTICLRSVLALPLLGVLEKHTCLFLEPPDVQTLYNKTAEALDQMLQTLLTRDPTADELHLLLSPKNDFRWMGQLMAMLGMLCQDPDAATQHSSLEGLGHLYCLLLRQRAEAPKAKTPAPEQLPQASEDEAPLWSSGDQEATPPASQEVAFQKDQIFQLGSSQVIKVKALRTVGRSGWGRVVMLCSDPHRHSL
;
A
#
# COMPACT_ATOMS: atom_id res chain seq x y z
N MET A 1 1.52 -41.05 -27.22
CA MET A 1 1.57 -39.79 -26.46
C MET A 1 0.61 -38.74 -27.01
N LEU A 2 0.86 -38.01 -28.10
CA LEU A 2 -0.06 -36.94 -28.56
C LEU A 2 -1.51 -37.43 -28.81
N ARG A 3 -1.71 -38.59 -29.44
CA ARG A 3 -3.04 -39.23 -29.58
C ARG A 3 -3.72 -39.56 -28.25
N GLU A 4 -2.95 -39.91 -27.22
CA GLU A 4 -3.47 -40.26 -25.88
C GLU A 4 -3.94 -39.03 -25.09
N LEU A 5 -3.56 -37.81 -25.51
CA LEU A 5 -4.10 -36.57 -24.94
C LEU A 5 -5.61 -36.40 -25.19
N ASN A 6 -6.25 -37.24 -26.01
CA ASN A 6 -7.70 -37.31 -26.14
C ASN A 6 -8.39 -38.04 -24.96
N GLY A 7 -7.64 -38.77 -24.11
CA GLY A 7 -8.19 -39.57 -23.01
C GLY A 7 -8.87 -38.76 -21.89
N SER A 8 -9.61 -39.42 -21.00
CA SER A 8 -10.32 -38.77 -19.88
C SER A 8 -9.57 -38.79 -18.55
N ASP A 9 -8.56 -39.65 -18.39
CA ASP A 9 -7.81 -39.84 -17.14
C ASP A 9 -6.81 -38.71 -16.87
N ALA A 10 -7.09 -37.87 -15.87
CA ALA A 10 -6.27 -36.73 -15.48
C ALA A 10 -4.86 -37.09 -15.00
N LEU A 11 -4.67 -38.23 -14.30
CA LEU A 11 -3.36 -38.66 -13.81
C LEU A 11 -2.49 -39.12 -14.99
N ARG A 12 -3.06 -39.90 -15.91
CA ARG A 12 -2.39 -40.31 -17.14
C ARG A 12 -2.06 -39.13 -18.04
N LEU A 13 -2.97 -38.16 -18.20
CA LEU A 13 -2.72 -36.93 -18.95
C LEU A 13 -1.54 -36.14 -18.37
N LYS A 14 -1.50 -35.94 -17.04
CA LYS A 14 -0.38 -35.26 -16.37
C LYS A 14 0.95 -35.99 -16.60
N HIS A 15 0.95 -37.33 -16.51
CA HIS A 15 2.13 -38.15 -16.76
C HIS A 15 2.61 -38.12 -18.22
N ILE A 16 1.69 -37.98 -19.19
CA ILE A 16 2.04 -37.78 -20.61
C ILE A 16 2.65 -36.40 -20.82
N ALA A 17 2.06 -35.34 -20.24
CA ALA A 17 2.59 -33.98 -20.36
C ALA A 17 4.03 -33.86 -19.82
N THR A 18 4.29 -34.38 -18.61
CA THR A 18 5.66 -34.37 -18.03
C THR A 18 6.67 -35.15 -18.88
N LYS A 19 6.24 -36.25 -19.53
CA LYS A 19 7.10 -37.01 -20.44
C LYS A 19 7.44 -36.24 -21.72
N ILE A 20 6.48 -35.50 -22.27
CA ILE A 20 6.72 -34.66 -23.45
C ILE A 20 7.66 -33.50 -23.10
N GLU A 21 7.50 -32.90 -21.91
CA GLU A 21 8.40 -31.88 -21.37
C GLU A 21 9.85 -32.41 -21.19
N ASP A 22 10.01 -33.61 -20.63
CA ASP A 22 11.31 -34.29 -20.52
C ASP A 22 11.94 -34.63 -21.87
N MET A 23 11.14 -34.93 -22.89
CA MET A 23 11.62 -35.11 -24.27
C MET A 23 12.04 -33.77 -24.88
N ALA A 24 11.26 -32.70 -24.69
CA ALA A 24 11.58 -31.37 -25.20
C ALA A 24 12.87 -30.81 -24.58
N ARG A 25 13.16 -31.11 -23.30
CA ARG A 25 14.45 -30.80 -22.67
C ARG A 25 15.66 -31.42 -23.40
N ARG A 26 15.48 -32.51 -24.14
CA ARG A 26 16.56 -33.25 -24.84
C ARG A 26 16.59 -33.00 -26.35
N ALA A 27 15.42 -32.88 -26.98
CA ALA A 27 15.25 -32.73 -28.42
C ALA A 27 14.07 -31.78 -28.72
N PRO A 28 14.20 -30.46 -28.45
CA PRO A 28 13.08 -29.52 -28.51
C PRO A 28 12.48 -29.42 -29.91
N ASN A 29 13.31 -29.24 -30.95
CA ASN A 29 12.86 -29.09 -32.34
C ASN A 29 12.05 -30.29 -32.82
N LEU A 30 12.48 -31.52 -32.52
CA LEU A 30 11.76 -32.74 -32.91
C LEU A 30 10.40 -32.84 -32.22
N VAL A 31 10.30 -32.40 -30.95
CA VAL A 31 9.01 -32.36 -30.23
C VAL A 31 8.09 -31.28 -30.82
N LEU A 32 8.63 -30.11 -31.15
CA LEU A 32 7.88 -29.04 -31.83
C LEU A 32 7.36 -29.49 -33.20
N GLU A 33 8.22 -30.06 -34.04
CA GLU A 33 7.89 -30.65 -35.34
C GLU A 33 6.77 -31.69 -35.19
N THR A 34 6.94 -32.66 -34.27
CA THR A 34 5.91 -33.68 -34.00
C THR A 34 4.58 -33.09 -33.53
N ILE A 35 4.58 -31.97 -32.78
CA ILE A 35 3.35 -31.29 -32.36
C ILE A 35 2.71 -30.54 -33.53
N TYR A 36 3.52 -29.84 -34.34
CA TYR A 36 3.05 -29.08 -35.49
C TYR A 36 2.44 -29.99 -36.57
N ASP A 37 3.17 -31.04 -36.96
CA ASP A 37 2.70 -32.05 -37.91
C ASP A 37 1.41 -32.71 -37.41
N TYR A 38 1.29 -32.97 -36.11
CA TYR A 38 0.06 -33.51 -35.53
C TYR A 38 -1.15 -32.56 -35.70
N PHE A 39 -0.96 -31.24 -35.60
CA PHE A 39 -2.02 -30.26 -35.89
C PHE A 39 -2.37 -30.20 -37.39
N VAL A 40 -1.38 -30.30 -38.29
CA VAL A 40 -1.56 -30.26 -39.74
C VAL A 40 -2.25 -31.52 -40.27
N ASP A 41 -1.76 -32.70 -39.87
CA ASP A 41 -2.25 -34.02 -40.32
C ASP A 41 -3.65 -34.36 -39.79
N ASN A 42 -4.11 -33.70 -38.71
CA ASN A 42 -5.33 -34.07 -38.01
C ASN A 42 -6.27 -32.87 -37.78
N PRO A 43 -6.77 -32.20 -38.84
CA PRO A 43 -7.59 -30.98 -38.71
C PRO A 43 -8.90 -31.21 -37.94
N GLU A 44 -9.49 -32.40 -38.05
CA GLU A 44 -10.79 -32.79 -37.48
C GLU A 44 -10.75 -33.26 -36.01
N ILE A 45 -9.63 -33.09 -35.30
CA ILE A 45 -9.58 -33.45 -33.86
C ILE A 45 -10.43 -32.50 -33.01
N SER A 46 -11.00 -33.05 -31.93
CA SER A 46 -11.90 -32.33 -31.02
C SER A 46 -11.24 -31.10 -30.38
N ASN A 47 -12.03 -30.07 -30.06
CA ASN A 47 -11.50 -28.86 -29.43
C ASN A 47 -10.89 -29.17 -28.05
N ARG A 48 -11.45 -30.14 -27.30
CA ARG A 48 -10.83 -30.69 -26.07
C ARG A 48 -9.44 -31.30 -26.29
N HIS A 49 -9.19 -31.92 -27.43
CA HIS A 49 -7.85 -32.43 -27.78
C HIS A 49 -6.93 -31.28 -28.17
N LYS A 50 -7.38 -30.35 -29.03
CA LYS A 50 -6.63 -29.14 -29.42
C LYS A 50 -6.22 -28.31 -28.20
N PHE A 51 -7.13 -28.08 -27.26
CA PHE A 51 -6.89 -27.40 -25.97
C PHE A 51 -5.71 -28.02 -25.19
N ARG A 52 -5.67 -29.34 -25.07
CA ARG A 52 -4.59 -30.05 -24.36
C ARG A 52 -3.28 -30.02 -25.13
N LEU A 53 -3.32 -30.04 -26.46
CA LEU A 53 -2.13 -29.87 -27.30
C LEU A 53 -1.56 -28.44 -27.18
N LEU A 54 -2.41 -27.42 -27.08
CA LEU A 54 -1.99 -26.03 -26.84
C LEU A 54 -1.28 -25.88 -25.48
N HIS A 55 -1.83 -26.45 -24.39
CA HIS A 55 -1.14 -26.46 -23.09
C HIS A 55 0.19 -27.22 -23.11
N VAL A 56 0.27 -28.36 -23.80
CA VAL A 56 1.54 -29.10 -23.95
C VAL A 56 2.55 -28.27 -24.75
N LEU A 57 2.11 -27.60 -25.81
CA LEU A 57 2.95 -26.70 -26.61
C LEU A 57 3.44 -25.50 -25.80
N GLU A 58 2.56 -24.86 -25.02
CA GLU A 58 2.90 -23.77 -24.09
C GLU A 58 3.94 -24.20 -23.05
N THR A 59 3.73 -25.36 -22.42
CA THR A 59 4.68 -25.96 -21.46
C THR A 59 6.04 -26.22 -22.11
N VAL A 60 6.05 -26.79 -23.32
CA VAL A 60 7.28 -27.09 -24.09
C VAL A 60 8.02 -25.79 -24.44
N LEU A 61 7.33 -24.80 -25.01
CA LEU A 61 7.90 -23.49 -25.35
C LEU A 61 8.43 -22.76 -24.11
N GLY A 62 7.74 -22.87 -22.98
CA GLY A 62 8.15 -22.30 -21.70
C GLY A 62 9.40 -22.95 -21.09
N ALA A 63 9.67 -24.22 -21.40
CA ALA A 63 10.85 -24.96 -20.91
C ALA A 63 12.10 -24.82 -21.81
N MET A 64 11.96 -24.25 -23.00
CA MET A 64 13.05 -24.08 -23.96
C MET A 64 14.01 -22.93 -23.56
N ARG A 65 15.26 -23.00 -24.05
CA ARG A 65 16.27 -21.93 -23.87
C ARG A 65 16.33 -20.94 -25.04
N SER A 66 15.83 -21.35 -26.20
CA SER A 66 15.86 -20.58 -27.45
C SER A 66 14.87 -21.20 -28.42
N LEU A 67 14.17 -20.39 -29.20
CA LEU A 67 13.23 -20.81 -30.24
C LEU A 67 13.73 -20.40 -31.63
N GLU A 68 13.68 -21.31 -32.60
CA GLU A 68 14.05 -21.00 -33.99
C GLU A 68 12.97 -20.16 -34.68
N GLN A 69 13.39 -19.31 -35.62
CA GLN A 69 12.51 -18.37 -36.31
C GLN A 69 11.41 -19.06 -37.16
N SER A 70 11.69 -20.26 -37.67
CA SER A 70 10.73 -21.14 -38.36
C SER A 70 9.56 -21.50 -37.43
N TRP A 71 9.86 -22.09 -36.28
CA TRP A 71 8.88 -22.46 -35.26
C TRP A 71 8.16 -21.24 -34.68
N GLN A 72 8.86 -20.11 -34.50
CA GLN A 72 8.23 -18.86 -34.08
C GLN A 72 7.08 -18.45 -35.02
N GLY A 73 7.33 -18.39 -36.34
CA GLY A 73 6.31 -18.00 -37.32
C GLY A 73 5.15 -19.00 -37.39
N ALA A 74 5.48 -20.29 -37.42
CA ALA A 74 4.51 -21.38 -37.49
C ALA A 74 3.54 -21.39 -36.30
N PHE A 75 4.07 -21.39 -35.06
CA PHE A 75 3.23 -21.42 -33.86
C PHE A 75 2.53 -20.09 -33.57
N THR A 76 3.10 -18.95 -33.99
CA THR A 76 2.40 -17.66 -33.88
C THR A 76 1.15 -17.64 -34.75
N THR A 77 1.25 -18.15 -35.98
CA THR A 77 0.09 -18.28 -36.90
C THR A 77 -0.95 -19.26 -36.33
N LEU A 78 -0.52 -20.45 -35.91
CA LEU A 78 -1.37 -21.47 -35.30
C LEU A 78 -2.12 -20.94 -34.06
N ALA A 79 -1.45 -20.18 -33.20
CA ALA A 79 -2.05 -19.61 -32.01
C ALA A 79 -3.06 -18.51 -32.36
N LEU A 80 -2.70 -17.55 -33.22
CA LEU A 80 -3.59 -16.46 -33.66
C LEU A 80 -4.89 -17.00 -34.29
N GLU A 81 -4.81 -18.05 -35.11
CA GLU A 81 -5.99 -18.71 -35.69
C GLU A 81 -6.89 -19.36 -34.64
N ASN A 82 -6.34 -19.90 -33.55
CA ASN A 82 -7.11 -20.60 -32.54
C ASN A 82 -7.68 -19.66 -31.46
N MET A 83 -7.01 -18.54 -31.20
CA MET A 83 -7.43 -17.52 -30.21
C MET A 83 -8.80 -16.89 -30.50
N THR A 84 -9.28 -16.89 -31.74
CA THR A 84 -10.58 -16.28 -32.11
C THR A 84 -11.67 -17.32 -32.40
N LYS A 85 -11.40 -18.62 -32.25
CA LYS A 85 -12.40 -19.67 -32.46
C LYS A 85 -13.40 -19.70 -31.30
N SER A 86 -14.67 -19.84 -31.64
CA SER A 86 -15.73 -20.17 -30.67
C SER A 86 -15.80 -21.69 -30.53
N THR A 87 -15.74 -22.19 -29.29
CA THR A 87 -15.71 -23.62 -28.98
C THR A 87 -16.53 -23.91 -27.71
N GLU A 88 -16.81 -25.17 -27.43
CA GLU A 88 -17.49 -25.63 -26.21
C GLU A 88 -16.70 -25.39 -24.91
N LEU A 89 -15.46 -24.90 -25.02
CA LEU A 89 -14.57 -24.53 -23.91
C LEU A 89 -14.48 -23.00 -23.72
N GLU A 90 -15.23 -22.23 -24.51
CA GLU A 90 -15.34 -20.76 -24.43
C GLU A 90 -13.97 -20.05 -24.29
N GLU A 91 -13.86 -19.19 -23.29
CA GLU A 91 -12.72 -18.35 -22.93
C GLU A 91 -11.46 -19.19 -22.64
N ALA A 92 -11.59 -20.38 -22.03
CA ALA A 92 -10.44 -21.22 -21.70
C ALA A 92 -9.68 -21.76 -22.93
N TYR A 93 -10.37 -22.05 -24.04
CA TYR A 93 -9.70 -22.45 -25.29
C TYR A 93 -8.88 -21.31 -25.88
N GLN A 94 -9.45 -20.10 -25.83
CA GLN A 94 -8.88 -18.90 -26.40
C GLN A 94 -7.67 -18.42 -25.59
N ASP A 95 -7.77 -18.55 -24.26
CA ASP A 95 -6.71 -18.21 -23.32
C ASP A 95 -5.54 -19.20 -23.45
N ALA A 96 -5.80 -20.53 -23.55
CA ALA A 96 -4.75 -21.51 -23.82
C ALA A 96 -4.03 -21.31 -25.18
N ALA A 97 -4.74 -20.82 -26.21
CA ALA A 97 -4.11 -20.40 -27.46
C ALA A 97 -3.30 -19.09 -27.29
N GLY A 98 -3.78 -18.17 -26.45
CA GLY A 98 -3.06 -16.95 -26.07
C GLY A 98 -1.79 -17.23 -25.27
N ASP A 99 -1.81 -18.20 -24.36
CA ASP A 99 -0.66 -18.60 -23.54
C ASP A 99 0.47 -19.19 -24.39
N VAL A 100 0.15 -19.84 -25.52
CA VAL A 100 1.16 -20.21 -26.54
C VAL A 100 1.85 -18.96 -27.12
N LEU A 101 1.12 -17.88 -27.45
CA LEU A 101 1.76 -16.62 -27.88
C LEU A 101 2.60 -15.99 -26.76
N VAL A 102 2.12 -16.00 -25.53
CA VAL A 102 2.86 -15.48 -24.36
C VAL A 102 4.17 -16.28 -24.16
N ALA A 103 4.13 -17.60 -24.34
CA ALA A 103 5.32 -18.46 -24.28
C ALA A 103 6.31 -18.15 -25.41
N ILE A 104 5.86 -17.89 -26.64
CA ILE A 104 6.72 -17.43 -27.76
C ILE A 104 7.35 -16.07 -27.44
N CYS A 105 6.61 -15.15 -26.81
CA CYS A 105 7.13 -13.82 -26.46
C CYS A 105 8.31 -13.85 -25.48
N ARG A 106 8.46 -14.90 -24.66
CA ARG A 106 9.66 -15.11 -23.81
C ARG A 106 10.96 -15.25 -24.60
N HIS A 107 10.87 -15.69 -25.86
CA HIS A 107 12.03 -15.87 -26.75
C HIS A 107 12.23 -14.69 -27.69
N SER A 108 11.14 -14.16 -28.25
CA SER A 108 11.18 -13.13 -29.29
C SER A 108 9.82 -12.41 -29.37
N TRP A 109 9.60 -11.42 -28.51
CA TRP A 109 8.32 -10.71 -28.44
C TRP A 109 8.05 -9.76 -29.62
N ARG A 110 9.10 -9.15 -30.20
CA ARG A 110 8.93 -8.08 -31.21
C ARG A 110 8.13 -8.50 -32.45
N PRO A 111 8.39 -9.65 -33.10
CA PRO A 111 7.61 -10.06 -34.28
C PRO A 111 6.15 -10.40 -33.93
N VAL A 112 5.93 -11.07 -32.79
CA VAL A 112 4.60 -11.43 -32.31
C VAL A 112 3.77 -10.18 -32.02
N VAL A 113 4.37 -9.18 -31.36
CA VAL A 113 3.73 -7.90 -31.07
C VAL A 113 3.47 -7.08 -32.33
N GLN A 114 4.31 -7.18 -33.36
CA GLN A 114 4.04 -6.54 -34.65
C GLN A 114 2.82 -7.16 -35.35
N GLN A 115 2.62 -8.48 -35.24
CA GLN A 115 1.41 -9.14 -35.76
C GLN A 115 0.17 -8.80 -34.91
N LEU A 116 0.29 -8.84 -33.58
CA LEU A 116 -0.79 -8.40 -32.67
C LEU A 116 -1.19 -6.94 -32.88
N GLU A 117 -0.23 -6.04 -33.19
CA GLU A 117 -0.50 -4.66 -33.57
C GLU A 117 -1.37 -4.58 -34.82
N THR A 118 -1.05 -5.32 -35.89
CA THR A 118 -1.90 -5.34 -37.10
C THR A 118 -3.31 -5.88 -36.85
N GLU A 119 -3.44 -6.80 -35.90
CA GLU A 119 -4.72 -7.43 -35.52
C GLU A 119 -5.55 -6.59 -34.52
N VAL A 120 -4.91 -5.64 -33.82
CA VAL A 120 -5.57 -4.69 -32.91
C VAL A 120 -5.94 -3.40 -33.64
N LEU A 121 -5.18 -2.99 -34.65
CA LEU A 121 -5.36 -1.73 -35.40
C LEU A 121 -6.25 -1.88 -36.65
N THR A 122 -7.27 -2.73 -36.60
CA THR A 122 -8.18 -3.00 -37.73
C THR A 122 -9.35 -2.01 -37.85
N GLY A 123 -9.54 -1.12 -36.87
CA GLY A 123 -10.71 -0.24 -36.74
C GLY A 123 -11.97 -0.92 -36.22
N VAL A 124 -12.00 -2.25 -36.16
CA VAL A 124 -12.98 -3.04 -35.40
C VAL A 124 -12.49 -3.17 -33.95
N PHE A 125 -13.40 -3.29 -32.98
CA PHE A 125 -12.99 -3.51 -31.59
C PHE A 125 -12.26 -4.86 -31.44
N PRO A 126 -11.07 -4.92 -30.81
CA PRO A 126 -10.28 -6.15 -30.76
C PRO A 126 -10.97 -7.27 -29.98
N HIS A 127 -10.88 -8.50 -30.52
CA HIS A 127 -11.40 -9.69 -29.84
C HIS A 127 -10.73 -9.92 -28.47
N ARG A 128 -11.50 -10.37 -27.46
CA ARG A 128 -11.09 -10.58 -26.06
C ARG A 128 -9.69 -11.19 -25.91
N SER A 129 -9.42 -12.30 -26.58
CA SER A 129 -8.16 -13.03 -26.47
C SER A 129 -6.92 -12.24 -26.93
N ARG A 130 -7.07 -11.30 -27.87
CA ARG A 130 -5.98 -10.39 -28.28
C ARG A 130 -5.63 -9.46 -27.14
N LEU A 131 -6.65 -8.91 -26.47
CA LEU A 131 -6.51 -8.06 -25.28
C LEU A 131 -5.98 -8.85 -24.07
N TYR A 132 -6.33 -10.12 -23.95
CA TYR A 132 -5.80 -11.04 -22.93
C TYR A 132 -4.29 -11.18 -23.06
N VAL A 133 -3.78 -11.53 -24.25
CA VAL A 133 -2.33 -11.66 -24.48
C VAL A 133 -1.61 -10.35 -24.20
N MET A 134 -2.12 -9.21 -24.71
CA MET A 134 -1.52 -7.89 -24.43
C MET A 134 -1.54 -7.56 -22.92
N GLY A 135 -2.56 -8.03 -22.19
CA GLY A 135 -2.65 -7.89 -20.74
C GLY A 135 -1.67 -8.76 -19.95
N VAL A 136 -1.56 -10.04 -20.29
CA VAL A 136 -0.56 -10.95 -19.68
C VAL A 136 0.86 -10.45 -19.94
N LEU A 137 1.16 -9.96 -21.15
CA LEU A 137 2.44 -9.31 -21.46
C LEU A 137 2.68 -8.04 -20.61
N THR A 138 1.63 -7.29 -20.26
CA THR A 138 1.74 -6.06 -19.47
C THR A 138 1.89 -6.31 -17.97
N THR A 139 1.23 -7.35 -17.42
CA THR A 139 1.23 -7.64 -15.98
C THR A 139 2.37 -8.56 -15.54
N ASN A 140 2.82 -9.48 -16.39
CA ASN A 140 3.80 -10.49 -16.03
C ASN A 140 5.24 -9.95 -16.05
N GLN A 141 5.73 -9.57 -14.87
CA GLN A 141 7.07 -9.00 -14.66
C GLN A 141 8.23 -9.95 -15.02
N GLN A 142 7.98 -11.25 -15.22
CA GLN A 142 9.04 -12.22 -15.53
C GLN A 142 9.29 -12.40 -17.04
N LEU A 143 8.45 -11.84 -17.92
CA LEU A 143 8.57 -12.04 -19.37
C LEU A 143 9.61 -11.12 -20.04
N PHE A 144 9.92 -9.98 -19.44
CA PHE A 144 10.80 -8.97 -20.00
C PHE A 144 11.93 -8.62 -19.05
N SER A 145 13.15 -8.48 -19.56
CA SER A 145 14.20 -7.77 -18.84
C SER A 145 13.84 -6.29 -18.65
N GLN A 146 14.50 -5.61 -17.70
CA GLN A 146 14.20 -4.21 -17.37
C GLN A 146 14.29 -3.26 -18.59
N GLY A 147 15.20 -3.51 -19.54
CA GLY A 147 15.33 -2.74 -20.77
C GLY A 147 14.25 -3.08 -21.81
N GLU A 148 13.86 -4.34 -21.93
CA GLU A 148 12.77 -4.76 -22.82
C GLU A 148 11.42 -4.24 -22.34
N LYS A 149 11.20 -4.18 -21.02
CA LYS A 149 9.98 -3.61 -20.44
C LYS A 149 9.77 -2.15 -20.85
N ALA A 150 10.82 -1.32 -20.84
CA ALA A 150 10.73 0.06 -21.32
C ALA A 150 10.37 0.13 -22.82
N CYS A 151 10.96 -0.75 -23.63
CA CYS A 151 10.66 -0.86 -25.07
C CYS A 151 9.21 -1.36 -25.32
N TRP A 152 8.69 -2.25 -24.48
CA TRP A 152 7.29 -2.68 -24.50
C TRP A 152 6.32 -1.55 -24.11
N GLU A 153 6.61 -0.79 -23.05
CA GLU A 153 5.82 0.38 -22.63
C GLU A 153 5.78 1.48 -23.71
N GLU A 154 6.92 1.73 -24.39
CA GLU A 154 6.97 2.61 -25.56
C GLU A 154 6.11 2.06 -26.71
N LYS A 155 6.23 0.76 -27.02
CA LYS A 155 5.47 0.13 -28.09
C LYS A 155 3.97 0.16 -27.85
N LEU A 156 3.52 -0.09 -26.62
CA LEU A 156 2.11 0.06 -26.22
C LEU A 156 1.62 1.51 -26.41
N THR A 157 2.45 2.49 -26.08
CA THR A 157 2.13 3.91 -26.29
C THR A 157 1.97 4.22 -27.79
N GLN A 158 2.83 3.68 -28.65
CA GLN A 158 2.70 3.82 -30.11
C GLN A 158 1.40 3.20 -30.65
N ILE A 159 1.00 2.02 -30.15
CA ILE A 159 -0.26 1.36 -30.54
C ILE A 159 -1.46 2.18 -30.06
N ALA A 160 -1.41 2.73 -28.84
CA ALA A 160 -2.46 3.59 -28.32
C ALA A 160 -2.64 4.89 -29.14
N VAL A 161 -1.53 5.54 -29.55
CA VAL A 161 -1.56 6.71 -30.44
C VAL A 161 -2.25 6.38 -31.78
N LYS A 162 -1.94 5.23 -32.37
CA LYS A 162 -2.59 4.77 -33.62
C LYS A 162 -4.08 4.43 -33.46
N SER A 163 -4.54 4.21 -32.23
CA SER A 163 -5.94 3.87 -31.91
C SER A 163 -6.83 5.06 -31.57
N VAL A 164 -6.28 6.27 -31.44
CA VAL A 164 -7.04 7.52 -31.20
C VAL A 164 -8.19 7.71 -32.22
N PRO A 165 -8.03 7.48 -33.54
CA PRO A 165 -9.12 7.63 -34.50
C PRO A 165 -10.32 6.72 -34.21
N PHE A 166 -10.10 5.55 -33.60
CA PHE A 166 -11.16 4.59 -33.33
C PHE A 166 -12.05 5.01 -32.15
N LEU A 167 -11.55 5.75 -31.15
CA LEU A 167 -12.38 6.28 -30.06
C LEU A 167 -13.52 7.17 -30.57
N ASN A 168 -13.26 7.93 -31.63
CA ASN A 168 -14.24 8.82 -32.25
C ASN A 168 -15.31 8.06 -33.07
N THR A 169 -15.23 6.72 -33.13
CA THR A 169 -16.26 5.85 -33.72
C THR A 169 -17.24 5.36 -32.64
N ASP A 170 -18.53 5.68 -32.81
CA ASP A 170 -19.60 5.33 -31.87
C ASP A 170 -19.69 3.82 -31.56
N VAL A 171 -19.50 2.97 -32.57
CA VAL A 171 -19.49 1.50 -32.38
C VAL A 171 -18.31 1.06 -31.51
N TRP A 172 -17.08 1.48 -31.86
CA TRP A 172 -15.86 1.05 -31.17
C TRP A 172 -15.84 1.52 -29.71
N SER A 173 -16.26 2.76 -29.45
CA SER A 173 -16.35 3.32 -28.10
C SER A 173 -17.42 2.64 -27.23
N LYS A 174 -18.54 2.21 -27.81
CA LYS A 174 -19.56 1.40 -27.12
C LYS A 174 -19.06 0.00 -26.77
N GLU A 175 -18.39 -0.68 -27.70
CA GLU A 175 -17.79 -2.00 -27.45
C GLU A 175 -16.71 -1.94 -26.35
N LEU A 176 -15.86 -0.90 -26.36
CA LEU A 176 -14.89 -0.65 -25.28
C LEU A 176 -15.60 -0.50 -23.92
N LEU A 177 -16.63 0.34 -23.85
CA LEU A 177 -17.34 0.58 -22.58
C LEU A 177 -18.09 -0.68 -22.11
N TRP A 178 -18.64 -1.46 -23.03
CA TRP A 178 -19.25 -2.76 -22.74
C TRP A 178 -18.23 -3.76 -22.18
N ALA A 179 -17.06 -3.89 -22.81
CA ALA A 179 -15.99 -4.77 -22.35
C ALA A 179 -15.46 -4.38 -20.95
N LEU A 180 -15.36 -3.08 -20.66
CA LEU A 180 -14.98 -2.57 -19.34
C LEU A 180 -16.05 -2.78 -18.25
N THR A 181 -17.33 -2.80 -18.63
CA THR A 181 -18.47 -2.91 -17.69
C THR A 181 -19.01 -4.32 -17.53
N ARG A 182 -18.62 -5.27 -18.39
CA ARG A 182 -18.96 -6.70 -18.27
C ARG A 182 -18.60 -7.21 -16.85
N PRO A 183 -19.57 -7.74 -16.07
CA PRO A 183 -19.30 -8.24 -14.73
C PRO A 183 -18.40 -9.49 -14.79
N ASP A 184 -17.45 -9.58 -13.87
CA ASP A 184 -16.49 -10.68 -13.81
C ASP A 184 -17.17 -11.95 -13.27
N ARG A 185 -16.83 -13.12 -13.84
CA ARG A 185 -17.44 -14.42 -13.46
C ARG A 185 -17.11 -14.84 -12.03
N THR A 186 -15.98 -14.38 -11.49
CA THR A 186 -15.47 -14.68 -10.15
C THR A 186 -15.00 -13.38 -9.48
N GLN A 187 -15.23 -13.24 -8.18
CA GLN A 187 -14.97 -11.98 -7.44
C GLN A 187 -13.48 -11.77 -7.07
N GLN A 188 -12.64 -12.80 -7.22
CA GLN A 188 -11.35 -12.88 -6.54
C GLN A 188 -10.17 -12.33 -7.37
N GLU A 189 -10.22 -12.44 -8.70
CA GLU A 189 -9.18 -11.92 -9.60
C GLU A 189 -9.81 -11.21 -10.82
N GLN A 190 -9.23 -10.08 -11.22
CA GLN A 190 -9.65 -9.36 -12.43
C GLN A 190 -9.01 -10.02 -13.67
N PRO A 191 -9.76 -10.28 -14.75
CA PRO A 191 -9.21 -10.82 -15.99
C PRO A 191 -8.06 -9.94 -16.56
N PRO A 192 -6.95 -10.51 -17.04
CA PRO A 192 -5.81 -9.75 -17.59
C PRO A 192 -6.21 -8.77 -18.70
N GLU A 193 -7.15 -9.16 -19.57
CA GLU A 193 -7.69 -8.32 -20.64
C GLU A 193 -8.41 -7.08 -20.10
N LYS A 194 -9.11 -7.20 -18.97
CA LYS A 194 -9.89 -6.11 -18.39
C LYS A 194 -9.00 -5.13 -17.65
N ALA A 195 -7.97 -5.64 -16.95
CA ALA A 195 -6.90 -4.81 -16.38
C ALA A 195 -6.15 -4.04 -17.48
N PHE A 196 -5.82 -4.72 -18.59
CA PHE A 196 -5.19 -4.11 -19.75
C PHE A 196 -6.05 -3.04 -20.42
N LEU A 197 -7.36 -3.28 -20.59
CA LEU A 197 -8.25 -2.32 -21.24
C LEU A 197 -8.28 -0.96 -20.53
N PHE A 198 -8.18 -0.91 -19.20
CA PHE A 198 -8.05 0.37 -18.47
C PHE A 198 -6.72 1.09 -18.77
N VAL A 199 -5.60 0.35 -18.80
CA VAL A 199 -4.29 0.90 -19.19
C VAL A 199 -4.34 1.43 -20.63
N TYR A 200 -4.84 0.60 -21.55
CA TYR A 200 -4.91 0.91 -22.97
C TYR A 200 -5.80 2.10 -23.25
N TYR A 201 -7.02 2.14 -22.69
CA TYR A 201 -7.92 3.28 -22.80
C TYR A 201 -7.29 4.56 -22.24
N GLY A 202 -6.60 4.46 -21.09
CA GLY A 202 -5.88 5.59 -20.50
C GLY A 202 -4.76 6.13 -21.40
N LEU A 203 -4.01 5.25 -22.05
CA LEU A 203 -2.97 5.65 -23.02
C LEU A 203 -3.58 6.27 -24.29
N ILE A 204 -4.72 5.78 -24.78
CA ILE A 204 -5.38 6.40 -25.95
C ILE A 204 -5.92 7.79 -25.57
N LEU A 205 -6.53 7.95 -24.38
CA LEU A 205 -6.97 9.26 -23.89
C LEU A 205 -5.81 10.21 -23.60
N GLN A 206 -4.65 9.71 -23.21
CA GLN A 206 -3.41 10.49 -23.12
C GLN A 206 -2.93 10.95 -24.51
N ALA A 207 -3.20 10.18 -25.56
CA ALA A 207 -2.80 10.46 -26.94
C ALA A 207 -3.83 11.29 -27.76
N GLU A 208 -5.11 11.30 -27.37
CA GLU A 208 -6.18 12.12 -27.98
C GLU A 208 -5.93 13.61 -27.77
N GLU A 209 -5.83 14.39 -28.85
CA GLU A 209 -5.53 15.82 -28.82
C GLU A 209 -6.73 16.65 -28.39
N ASN A 210 -7.94 16.21 -28.73
CA ASN A 210 -9.15 16.96 -28.43
C ASN A 210 -9.62 16.78 -26.99
N GLY A 211 -9.35 17.79 -26.17
CA GLY A 211 -9.83 17.88 -24.79
C GLY A 211 -11.36 17.80 -24.59
N SER A 212 -12.21 18.05 -25.60
CA SER A 212 -13.64 17.73 -25.48
C SER A 212 -13.91 16.23 -25.55
N THR A 213 -13.22 15.51 -26.44
CA THR A 213 -13.31 14.06 -26.58
C THR A 213 -12.86 13.39 -25.27
N VAL A 214 -11.69 13.77 -24.75
CA VAL A 214 -11.18 13.28 -23.45
C VAL A 214 -12.20 13.49 -22.32
N ARG A 215 -12.83 14.68 -22.24
CA ARG A 215 -13.84 14.96 -21.20
C ARG A 215 -15.10 14.10 -21.34
N THR A 216 -15.58 13.88 -22.56
CA THR A 216 -16.75 13.01 -22.81
C THR A 216 -16.45 11.57 -22.41
N HIS A 217 -15.32 11.03 -22.84
CA HIS A 217 -14.89 9.66 -22.57
C HIS A 217 -14.62 9.37 -21.08
N LEU A 218 -14.03 10.32 -20.36
CA LEU A 218 -13.84 10.19 -18.91
C LEU A 218 -15.17 10.30 -18.15
N ARG A 219 -16.10 11.17 -18.59
CA ARG A 219 -17.44 11.26 -17.99
C ARG A 219 -18.20 9.94 -18.14
N THR A 220 -18.26 9.38 -19.35
CA THR A 220 -18.96 8.10 -19.58
C THR A 220 -18.32 6.93 -18.82
N LEU A 221 -17.00 6.95 -18.61
CA LEU A 221 -16.30 5.97 -17.77
C LEU A 221 -16.65 6.12 -16.28
N LEU A 222 -16.67 7.35 -15.76
CA LEU A 222 -17.08 7.63 -14.38
C LEU A 222 -18.58 7.36 -14.13
N GLU A 223 -19.41 7.34 -15.17
CA GLU A 223 -20.83 6.97 -15.06
C GLU A 223 -21.08 5.45 -14.99
N THR A 224 -20.02 4.63 -15.00
CA THR A 224 -20.10 3.16 -14.83
C THR A 224 -20.27 2.74 -13.36
N SER A 225 -20.31 1.44 -13.07
CA SER A 225 -20.44 0.93 -11.70
C SER A 225 -19.12 1.04 -10.92
N HIS A 226 -19.18 1.56 -9.70
CA HIS A 226 -18.07 1.60 -8.76
C HIS A 226 -18.11 0.44 -7.75
N GLN A 227 -18.97 -0.56 -7.94
CA GLN A 227 -19.14 -1.68 -7.00
C GLN A 227 -17.86 -2.51 -6.82
N TRP A 228 -17.13 -2.78 -7.90
CA TRP A 228 -16.02 -3.73 -7.89
C TRP A 228 -14.66 -3.05 -7.63
N PRO A 229 -13.85 -3.52 -6.66
CA PRO A 229 -12.57 -2.88 -6.30
C PRO A 229 -11.63 -2.66 -7.49
N LYS A 230 -11.42 -3.70 -8.30
CA LYS A 230 -10.52 -3.66 -9.45
C LYS A 230 -11.02 -2.77 -10.59
N GLN A 231 -12.34 -2.61 -10.74
CA GLN A 231 -12.92 -1.62 -11.64
C GLN A 231 -12.66 -0.18 -11.15
N ARG A 232 -12.77 0.08 -9.83
CA ARG A 232 -12.42 1.41 -9.27
C ARG A 232 -10.95 1.76 -9.49
N GLU A 233 -10.04 0.81 -9.23
CA GLU A 233 -8.61 0.97 -9.50
C GLU A 233 -8.34 1.25 -10.98
N GLY A 234 -8.98 0.51 -11.89
CA GLY A 234 -8.87 0.70 -13.34
C GLY A 234 -9.38 2.05 -13.84
N ILE A 235 -10.55 2.50 -13.37
CA ILE A 235 -11.10 3.83 -13.69
C ILE A 235 -10.14 4.93 -13.22
N ALA A 236 -9.62 4.83 -12.00
CA ALA A 236 -8.65 5.78 -11.47
C ALA A 236 -7.35 5.81 -12.28
N LEU A 237 -6.82 4.64 -12.66
CA LEU A 237 -5.61 4.52 -13.48
C LEU A 237 -5.80 5.13 -14.88
N THR A 238 -6.95 4.86 -15.52
CA THR A 238 -7.34 5.44 -16.81
C THR A 238 -7.36 6.97 -16.73
N THR A 239 -7.99 7.49 -15.65
CA THR A 239 -8.12 8.93 -15.38
C THR A 239 -6.75 9.58 -15.17
N GLY A 240 -5.85 8.93 -14.42
CA GLY A 240 -4.47 9.42 -14.25
C GLY A 240 -3.64 9.39 -15.53
N LEU A 241 -3.76 8.34 -16.36
CA LEU A 241 -3.05 8.27 -17.64
C LEU A 241 -3.47 9.42 -18.57
N ALA A 242 -4.76 9.70 -18.70
CA ALA A 242 -5.26 10.88 -19.41
C ALA A 242 -4.72 12.20 -18.80
N ALA A 243 -4.63 12.27 -17.46
CA ALA A 243 -4.12 13.44 -16.74
C ALA A 243 -2.65 13.75 -17.05
N ALA A 244 -1.85 12.77 -17.52
CA ALA A 244 -0.45 12.99 -17.88
C ALA A 244 -0.24 14.00 -19.03
N ARG A 245 -1.30 14.29 -19.81
CA ARG A 245 -1.30 15.38 -20.81
C ARG A 245 -2.45 16.38 -20.63
N HIS A 246 -3.54 16.00 -19.96
CA HIS A 246 -4.80 16.76 -19.93
C HIS A 246 -5.26 17.14 -18.51
N LEU A 247 -4.35 17.61 -17.65
CA LEU A 247 -4.62 17.92 -16.22
C LEU A 247 -5.89 18.76 -16.02
N ASP A 248 -6.04 19.89 -16.71
CA ASP A 248 -7.19 20.80 -16.57
C ASP A 248 -8.52 20.13 -16.92
N HIS A 249 -8.53 19.30 -17.96
CA HIS A 249 -9.71 18.58 -18.43
C HIS A 249 -10.09 17.45 -17.48
N VAL A 250 -9.11 16.70 -16.95
CA VAL A 250 -9.35 15.67 -15.95
C VAL A 250 -9.87 16.28 -14.65
N TRP A 251 -9.25 17.36 -14.19
CA TRP A 251 -9.70 18.12 -13.01
C TRP A 251 -11.15 18.57 -13.16
N ALA A 252 -11.49 19.20 -14.29
CA ALA A 252 -12.86 19.68 -14.55
C ALA A 252 -13.89 18.54 -14.58
N VAL A 253 -13.52 17.36 -15.10
CA VAL A 253 -14.41 16.17 -15.10
C VAL A 253 -14.59 15.62 -13.69
N LEU A 254 -13.52 15.47 -12.91
CA LEU A 254 -13.60 15.00 -11.53
C LEU A 254 -14.39 15.97 -10.64
N GLU A 255 -14.27 17.28 -10.87
CA GLU A 255 -15.08 18.27 -10.16
C GLU A 255 -16.56 18.21 -10.57
N GLN A 256 -16.87 18.15 -11.87
CA GLN A 256 -18.23 18.04 -12.37
C GLN A 256 -18.90 16.76 -11.85
N PHE A 257 -18.21 15.63 -11.93
CA PHE A 257 -18.69 14.35 -11.44
C PHE A 257 -18.87 14.36 -9.92
N GLY A 258 -17.92 14.92 -9.17
CA GLY A 258 -18.00 15.09 -7.71
C GLY A 258 -19.19 15.93 -7.23
N ARG A 259 -19.76 16.79 -8.09
CA ARG A 259 -20.97 17.59 -7.81
C ARG A 259 -22.28 16.93 -8.26
N SER A 260 -22.21 15.77 -8.92
CA SER A 260 -23.37 15.07 -9.50
C SER A 260 -24.30 14.46 -8.44
N ALA A 261 -25.55 14.18 -8.82
CA ALA A 261 -26.54 13.59 -7.92
C ALA A 261 -26.14 12.21 -7.36
N PRO A 262 -25.55 11.27 -8.14
CA PRO A 262 -25.04 10.01 -7.61
C PRO A 262 -23.97 10.18 -6.52
N ILE A 263 -23.07 11.16 -6.67
CA ILE A 263 -22.05 11.42 -5.66
C ILE A 263 -22.66 12.02 -4.40
N LYS A 264 -23.58 13.00 -4.52
CA LYS A 264 -24.36 13.52 -3.37
C LYS A 264 -25.07 12.40 -2.62
N TRP A 265 -25.57 11.38 -3.34
CA TRP A 265 -26.17 10.22 -2.72
C TRP A 265 -25.14 9.34 -1.99
N SER A 266 -23.93 9.12 -2.54
CA SER A 266 -22.83 8.42 -1.84
C SER A 266 -22.30 9.15 -0.59
N LEU A 267 -22.50 10.47 -0.50
CA LEU A 267 -22.17 11.32 0.66
C LEU A 267 -23.24 11.29 1.77
N HIS A 268 -24.46 10.85 1.47
CA HIS A 268 -25.59 10.93 2.41
C HIS A 268 -26.26 9.58 2.71
N SER A 269 -25.92 8.53 1.97
CA SER A 269 -26.51 7.21 2.13
C SER A 269 -25.73 6.32 3.10
N PHE A 270 -26.28 6.17 4.31
CA PHE A 270 -25.82 5.18 5.28
C PHE A 270 -26.39 3.77 5.01
N SER A 271 -27.33 3.61 4.07
CA SER A 271 -27.89 2.30 3.69
C SER A 271 -28.52 2.36 2.29
N PRO A 272 -28.04 1.57 1.30
CA PRO A 272 -28.65 1.49 -0.02
C PRO A 272 -30.04 0.85 0.07
N LYS A 273 -31.04 1.44 -0.60
CA LYS A 273 -32.43 0.97 -0.61
C LYS A 273 -32.79 0.23 -1.90
N THR A 274 -32.02 0.40 -2.96
CA THR A 274 -32.22 -0.22 -4.28
C THR A 274 -30.92 -0.87 -4.81
N SER A 275 -31.00 -1.55 -5.96
CA SER A 275 -29.80 -2.05 -6.66
C SER A 275 -29.01 -0.93 -7.35
N ASP A 276 -29.68 0.09 -7.88
CA ASP A 276 -29.04 1.25 -8.52
C ASP A 276 -28.32 2.16 -7.52
N ASP A 277 -28.66 2.06 -6.23
CA ASP A 277 -27.94 2.70 -5.13
C ASP A 277 -26.54 2.08 -4.92
N LEU A 278 -26.43 0.75 -5.01
CA LEU A 278 -25.19 0.01 -4.71
C LEU A 278 -24.04 0.32 -5.67
N ARG A 279 -24.34 0.60 -6.96
CA ARG A 279 -23.31 0.93 -7.97
C ARG A 279 -22.55 2.22 -7.64
N TRP A 280 -23.16 3.15 -6.90
CA TRP A 280 -22.60 4.47 -6.59
C TRP A 280 -21.98 4.55 -5.20
N LYS A 281 -22.21 3.57 -4.32
CA LYS A 281 -21.74 3.56 -2.92
C LYS A 281 -20.25 3.94 -2.78
N TRP A 282 -19.40 3.40 -3.65
CA TRP A 282 -17.94 3.61 -3.63
C TRP A 282 -17.43 4.55 -4.73
N ALA A 283 -18.31 5.41 -5.27
CA ALA A 283 -17.93 6.39 -6.26
C ALA A 283 -16.97 7.45 -5.66
N SER A 284 -17.21 7.91 -4.42
CA SER A 284 -16.24 8.74 -3.67
C SER A 284 -14.87 8.08 -3.53
N SER A 285 -14.82 6.77 -3.25
CA SER A 285 -13.57 6.01 -3.18
C SER A 285 -12.82 6.00 -4.51
N THR A 286 -13.55 5.94 -5.63
CA THR A 286 -12.98 6.02 -6.99
C THR A 286 -12.45 7.42 -7.30
N ILE A 287 -13.16 8.47 -6.88
CA ILE A 287 -12.72 9.87 -7.03
C ILE A 287 -11.41 10.11 -6.26
N LEU A 288 -11.31 9.61 -5.01
CA LEU A 288 -10.07 9.69 -4.22
C LEU A 288 -8.88 9.06 -4.95
N LEU A 289 -9.03 7.80 -5.41
CA LEU A 289 -7.99 7.12 -6.18
C LEU A 289 -7.64 7.86 -7.48
N SER A 290 -8.64 8.45 -8.15
CA SER A 290 -8.45 9.21 -9.39
C SER A 290 -7.62 10.49 -9.17
N TYR A 291 -7.86 11.20 -8.07
CA TYR A 291 -7.02 12.34 -7.68
C TYR A 291 -5.58 11.92 -7.33
N GLY A 292 -5.38 10.77 -6.67
CA GLY A 292 -4.05 10.24 -6.40
C GLY A 292 -3.30 9.84 -7.68
N GLN A 293 -4.00 9.21 -8.63
CA GLN A 293 -3.45 8.86 -9.95
C GLN A 293 -3.16 10.11 -10.79
N MET A 294 -4.02 11.14 -10.77
CA MET A 294 -3.73 12.45 -11.35
C MET A 294 -2.43 13.04 -10.79
N ALA A 295 -2.24 12.98 -9.47
CA ALA A 295 -1.04 13.50 -8.82
C ALA A 295 0.25 12.78 -9.27
N VAL A 296 0.24 11.44 -9.31
CA VAL A 296 1.37 10.62 -9.79
C VAL A 296 1.73 10.93 -11.25
N LYS A 297 0.74 11.29 -12.07
CA LYS A 297 0.91 11.45 -13.52
C LYS A 297 1.19 12.89 -13.95
N ALA A 298 0.96 13.88 -13.08
CA ALA A 298 1.34 15.29 -13.28
C ALA A 298 2.87 15.53 -13.33
N LYS A 299 3.68 14.59 -12.83
CA LYS A 299 5.16 14.66 -12.81
C LYS A 299 5.65 15.99 -12.21
N ALA A 300 6.50 16.75 -12.93
CA ALA A 300 7.07 18.01 -12.48
C ALA A 300 6.02 19.11 -12.24
N HIS A 301 4.84 19.01 -12.85
CA HIS A 301 3.79 20.04 -12.80
C HIS A 301 2.80 19.86 -11.64
N ILE A 302 3.08 18.99 -10.67
CA ILE A 302 2.15 18.69 -9.57
C ILE A 302 1.94 19.86 -8.59
N LEU A 303 2.98 20.64 -8.26
CA LEU A 303 2.92 21.60 -7.14
C LEU A 303 1.73 22.59 -7.20
N PRO A 304 1.39 23.25 -8.32
CA PRO A 304 0.22 24.14 -8.41
C PRO A 304 -1.14 23.48 -8.18
N TRP A 305 -1.20 22.14 -8.25
CA TRP A 305 -2.42 21.35 -8.08
C TRP A 305 -2.57 20.74 -6.70
N VAL A 306 -1.51 20.70 -5.86
CA VAL A 306 -1.52 19.93 -4.61
C VAL A 306 -2.64 20.37 -3.66
N ASP A 307 -2.75 21.67 -3.35
CA ASP A 307 -3.79 22.16 -2.44
C ASP A 307 -5.20 21.97 -2.98
N ASN A 308 -5.40 22.15 -4.29
CA ASN A 308 -6.68 21.88 -4.94
C ASN A 308 -7.07 20.39 -4.80
N ILE A 309 -6.13 19.50 -5.11
CA ILE A 309 -6.29 18.04 -4.97
C ILE A 309 -6.56 17.67 -3.51
N LEU A 310 -5.76 18.16 -2.55
CA LEU A 310 -5.93 17.89 -1.12
C LEU A 310 -7.28 18.36 -0.60
N SER A 311 -7.69 19.58 -0.94
CA SER A 311 -8.99 20.13 -0.52
C SER A 311 -10.15 19.23 -0.96
N ARG A 312 -10.10 18.69 -2.19
CA ARG A 312 -11.08 17.71 -2.67
C ARG A 312 -10.96 16.35 -1.98
N MET A 313 -9.75 15.82 -1.77
CA MET A 313 -9.55 14.56 -1.04
C MET A 313 -10.10 14.63 0.40
N ILE A 314 -9.79 15.71 1.12
CA ILE A 314 -10.25 15.99 2.48
C ILE A 314 -11.78 16.10 2.50
N PHE A 315 -12.39 16.81 1.54
CA PHE A 315 -13.84 16.91 1.42
C PHE A 315 -14.50 15.53 1.29
N PHE A 316 -14.05 14.68 0.36
CA PHE A 316 -14.64 13.35 0.17
C PHE A 316 -14.42 12.46 1.40
N PHE A 317 -13.27 12.53 2.06
CA PHE A 317 -13.01 11.75 3.28
C PHE A 317 -13.88 12.19 4.47
N ARG A 318 -14.11 13.50 4.66
CA ARG A 318 -14.92 14.03 5.76
C ARG A 318 -16.42 13.75 5.59
N TYR A 319 -16.94 13.74 4.36
CA TYR A 319 -18.38 13.69 4.08
C TYR A 319 -18.90 12.38 3.46
N SER A 320 -18.05 11.39 3.14
CA SER A 320 -18.50 10.08 2.64
C SER A 320 -18.73 9.06 3.76
N SER A 321 -19.31 7.91 3.42
CA SER A 321 -19.44 6.77 4.36
C SER A 321 -18.06 6.23 4.79
N TRP A 322 -17.77 6.26 6.09
CA TRP A 322 -16.51 5.79 6.70
C TRP A 322 -16.36 4.26 6.72
N ASP A 323 -16.48 3.62 5.56
CA ASP A 323 -16.18 2.20 5.39
C ASP A 323 -14.70 1.96 5.05
N GLU A 324 -14.27 0.70 5.18
CA GLU A 324 -12.86 0.34 4.97
C GLU A 324 -12.39 0.59 3.53
N THR A 325 -13.30 0.53 2.54
CA THR A 325 -12.97 0.86 1.16
C THR A 325 -12.65 2.34 1.01
N LEU A 326 -13.42 3.24 1.64
CA LEU A 326 -13.10 4.67 1.65
C LEU A 326 -11.76 4.94 2.36
N LYS A 327 -11.51 4.35 3.54
CA LYS A 327 -10.25 4.53 4.27
C LYS A 327 -9.03 4.13 3.43
N GLN A 328 -9.03 2.90 2.88
CA GLN A 328 -7.92 2.42 2.05
C GLN A 328 -7.75 3.27 0.78
N SER A 329 -8.84 3.72 0.16
CA SER A 329 -8.78 4.59 -1.02
C SER A 329 -8.22 5.97 -0.71
N PHE A 330 -8.54 6.53 0.46
CA PHE A 330 -7.97 7.80 0.95
C PHE A 330 -6.48 7.67 1.22
N LEU A 331 -6.07 6.66 2.00
CA LEU A 331 -4.65 6.44 2.35
C LEU A 331 -3.81 6.15 1.10
N ALA A 332 -4.29 5.31 0.18
CA ALA A 332 -3.62 5.06 -1.10
C ALA A 332 -3.51 6.34 -1.96
N ALA A 333 -4.54 7.18 -1.98
CA ALA A 333 -4.53 8.45 -2.71
C ALA A 333 -3.53 9.47 -2.13
N ILE A 334 -3.46 9.58 -0.80
CA ILE A 334 -2.50 10.45 -0.12
C ILE A 334 -1.07 9.91 -0.26
N LEU A 335 -0.83 8.59 -0.16
CA LEU A 335 0.49 7.99 -0.46
C LEU A 335 0.94 8.26 -1.90
N MET A 336 0.02 8.16 -2.87
CA MET A 336 0.28 8.51 -4.27
C MET A 336 0.66 9.99 -4.45
N LEU A 337 -0.06 10.89 -3.78
CA LEU A 337 0.22 12.33 -3.82
C LEU A 337 1.55 12.70 -3.15
N VAL A 338 1.78 12.21 -1.93
CA VAL A 338 3.03 12.43 -1.17
C VAL A 338 4.23 11.87 -1.95
N GLY A 339 4.08 10.69 -2.56
CA GLY A 339 5.09 10.09 -3.43
C GLY A 339 5.32 10.82 -4.76
N ALA A 340 4.39 11.68 -5.19
CA ALA A 340 4.58 12.59 -6.31
C ALA A 340 5.29 13.88 -5.89
N ILE A 341 4.94 14.42 -4.71
CA ILE A 341 5.56 15.62 -4.12
C ILE A 341 7.04 15.35 -3.80
N SER A 342 7.37 14.21 -3.17
CA SER A 342 8.76 13.88 -2.77
C SER A 342 9.73 13.66 -3.93
N ARG A 343 9.23 13.54 -5.16
CA ARG A 343 10.04 13.46 -6.40
C ARG A 343 10.25 14.82 -7.07
N ASN A 344 9.72 15.90 -6.50
CA ASN A 344 9.75 17.24 -7.09
C ASN A 344 10.74 18.13 -6.33
N GLU A 345 11.76 18.63 -7.01
CA GLU A 345 12.83 19.46 -6.43
C GLU A 345 12.29 20.74 -5.76
N GLY A 346 11.19 21.30 -6.27
CA GLY A 346 10.54 22.50 -5.71
C GLY A 346 9.71 22.27 -4.44
N ALA A 347 9.49 21.02 -4.01
CA ALA A 347 8.63 20.69 -2.89
C ALA A 347 9.12 21.29 -1.55
N HIS A 348 10.43 21.44 -1.37
CA HIS A 348 11.02 22.00 -0.15
C HIS A 348 10.75 23.51 0.04
N SER A 349 10.45 24.22 -1.04
CA SER A 349 10.09 25.65 -1.04
C SER A 349 8.59 25.93 -1.07
N TYR A 350 7.76 24.92 -1.32
CA TYR A 350 6.31 25.08 -1.46
C TYR A 350 5.63 25.08 -0.09
N GLU A 351 4.69 26.01 0.13
CA GLU A 351 3.88 26.08 1.35
C GLU A 351 2.51 25.44 1.13
N PHE A 352 2.30 24.27 1.73
CA PHE A 352 1.09 23.47 1.57
C PHE A 352 0.00 23.98 2.53
N SER A 353 -1.00 24.68 2.00
CA SER A 353 -2.09 25.29 2.79
C SER A 353 -3.00 24.27 3.48
N GLN A 354 -3.28 23.12 2.82
CA GLN A 354 -4.18 22.08 3.32
C GLN A 354 -3.48 21.07 4.27
N LEU A 355 -2.21 21.29 4.60
CA LEU A 355 -1.41 20.39 5.44
C LEU A 355 -2.02 20.19 6.85
N PRO A 356 -2.49 21.23 7.56
CA PRO A 356 -3.13 21.05 8.87
C PRO A 356 -4.41 20.21 8.76
N GLU A 357 -5.31 20.53 7.82
CA GLU A 357 -6.60 19.86 7.66
C GLU A 357 -6.47 18.38 7.27
N LEU A 358 -5.39 18.03 6.56
CA LEU A 358 -5.02 16.65 6.23
C LEU A 358 -4.56 15.90 7.49
N LEU A 359 -3.71 16.51 8.32
CA LEU A 359 -3.21 15.89 9.55
C LEU A 359 -4.35 15.63 10.54
N GLU A 360 -5.29 16.57 10.70
CA GLU A 360 -6.52 16.35 11.48
C GLU A 360 -7.31 15.12 10.98
N CYS A 361 -7.44 14.95 9.66
CA CYS A 361 -8.10 13.77 9.10
C CYS A 361 -7.36 12.46 9.41
N LEU A 362 -6.04 12.47 9.41
CA LEU A 362 -5.21 11.30 9.72
C LEU A 362 -5.19 10.99 11.23
N MET A 363 -5.22 12.01 12.08
CA MET A 363 -5.36 11.88 13.54
C MET A 363 -6.71 11.25 13.91
N VAL A 364 -7.82 11.80 13.41
CA VAL A 364 -9.18 11.24 13.63
C VAL A 364 -9.32 9.83 13.05
N LEU A 365 -8.59 9.49 11.98
CA LEU A 365 -8.52 8.12 11.46
C LEU A 365 -7.79 7.20 12.45
N MET A 366 -6.62 7.59 12.95
CA MET A 366 -5.82 6.81 13.92
C MET A 366 -6.51 6.61 15.28
N GLU A 367 -7.30 7.58 15.74
CA GLU A 367 -8.07 7.48 16.98
C GLU A 367 -9.24 6.50 16.90
N LYS A 368 -9.85 6.36 15.72
CA LYS A 368 -10.99 5.45 15.49
C LYS A 368 -10.58 4.02 15.15
N GLU A 369 -9.28 3.74 14.95
CA GLU A 369 -8.81 2.36 14.76
C GLU A 369 -8.88 1.56 16.07
N PRO A 370 -9.38 0.31 16.05
CA PRO A 370 -9.67 -0.47 17.26
C PRO A 370 -8.39 -0.81 18.04
N GLN A 371 -8.32 -0.47 19.32
CA GLN A 371 -7.09 -0.64 20.13
C GLN A 371 -6.78 -2.11 20.44
N ASP A 372 -7.77 -3.00 20.43
CA ASP A 372 -7.62 -4.41 20.78
C ASP A 372 -7.32 -5.35 19.59
N THR A 373 -7.30 -4.82 18.36
CA THR A 373 -7.09 -5.61 17.14
C THR A 373 -6.22 -4.91 16.09
N LEU A 374 -5.50 -5.71 15.30
CA LEU A 374 -4.64 -5.26 14.20
C LEU A 374 -4.88 -6.12 12.96
N CYS A 375 -5.91 -5.79 12.20
CA CYS A 375 -6.33 -6.56 11.01
C CYS A 375 -5.99 -5.90 9.68
N THR A 376 -5.60 -4.62 9.68
CA THR A 376 -5.42 -3.79 8.48
C THR A 376 -4.07 -3.07 8.51
N SER A 377 -3.59 -2.62 7.35
CA SER A 377 -2.37 -1.79 7.25
C SER A 377 -2.63 -0.29 7.53
N THR A 378 -3.85 0.08 7.92
CA THR A 378 -4.34 1.44 8.11
C THR A 378 -3.43 2.29 9.02
N ARG A 379 -3.01 1.75 10.17
CA ARG A 379 -2.06 2.41 11.08
C ARG A 379 -0.71 2.66 10.44
N GLN A 380 -0.12 1.61 9.86
CA GLN A 380 1.18 1.65 9.20
C GLN A 380 1.22 2.66 8.05
N GLN A 381 0.21 2.64 7.17
CA GLN A 381 0.09 3.61 6.08
C GLN A 381 -0.03 5.04 6.61
N THR A 382 -0.85 5.25 7.65
CA THR A 382 -1.04 6.59 8.24
C THR A 382 0.25 7.13 8.87
N LEU A 383 1.01 6.31 9.59
CA LEU A 383 2.31 6.68 10.16
C LEU A 383 3.34 7.03 9.07
N CYS A 384 3.40 6.27 7.96
CA CYS A 384 4.27 6.58 6.83
C CYS A 384 3.87 7.89 6.11
N ILE A 385 2.56 8.17 5.97
CA ILE A 385 2.06 9.44 5.45
C ILE A 385 2.48 10.58 6.39
N ILE A 386 2.18 10.46 7.69
CA ILE A 386 2.50 11.47 8.71
C ILE A 386 4.01 11.78 8.72
N SER A 387 4.86 10.76 8.75
CA SER A 387 6.32 10.91 8.66
C SER A 387 6.72 11.73 7.43
N SER A 388 6.14 11.44 6.26
CA SER A 388 6.43 12.18 5.03
C SER A 388 5.92 13.63 5.06
N LEU A 389 4.71 13.86 5.58
CA LEU A 389 4.09 15.18 5.74
C LEU A 389 4.88 16.05 6.74
N CYS A 390 5.45 15.44 7.79
CA CYS A 390 6.32 16.09 8.75
C CYS A 390 7.65 16.61 8.17
N ASN A 391 7.94 16.38 6.88
CA ASN A 391 9.06 17.01 6.16
C ASN A 391 8.66 18.22 5.30
N LEU A 392 7.35 18.50 5.16
CA LEU A 392 6.83 19.57 4.30
C LEU A 392 6.77 20.93 5.05
N ARG A 393 6.44 22.01 4.30
CA ARG A 393 6.23 23.36 4.82
C ARG A 393 4.75 23.77 4.73
N PRO A 394 4.22 24.63 5.62
CA PRO A 394 4.90 25.20 6.80
C PRO A 394 5.26 24.14 7.86
N PRO A 395 6.26 24.40 8.72
CA PRO A 395 6.52 23.53 9.87
C PRO A 395 5.28 23.48 10.78
N LEU A 396 5.02 22.31 11.35
CA LEU A 396 3.92 22.13 12.30
C LEU A 396 4.20 22.87 13.59
N ASP A 397 3.16 23.53 14.13
CA ASP A 397 3.21 24.14 15.44
C ASP A 397 3.42 23.08 16.54
N LEU A 398 3.98 23.53 17.66
CA LEU A 398 4.39 22.65 18.76
C LEU A 398 3.21 21.90 19.39
N GLU A 399 2.03 22.51 19.40
CA GLU A 399 0.82 21.91 19.97
C GLU A 399 0.33 20.74 19.11
N LYS A 400 0.16 20.95 17.79
CA LYS A 400 -0.18 19.87 16.85
C LYS A 400 0.88 18.77 16.80
N LYS A 401 2.18 19.13 16.83
CA LYS A 401 3.27 18.13 16.95
C LYS A 401 3.06 17.24 18.19
N SER A 402 2.69 17.82 19.34
CA SER A 402 2.44 17.02 20.56
C SER A 402 1.20 16.13 20.45
N GLN A 403 0.05 16.67 20.02
CA GLN A 403 -1.21 15.91 19.88
C GLN A 403 -1.07 14.73 18.91
N LEU A 404 -0.46 14.97 17.75
CA LEU A 404 -0.18 13.97 16.74
C LEU A 404 0.69 12.84 17.30
N LEU A 405 1.73 13.19 18.07
CA LEU A 405 2.57 12.22 18.75
C LEU A 405 1.78 11.41 19.78
N THR A 406 0.96 12.06 20.62
CA THR A 406 0.13 11.37 21.64
C THR A 406 -0.74 10.30 20.99
N ILE A 407 -1.43 10.66 19.90
CA ILE A 407 -2.33 9.77 19.15
C ILE A 407 -1.56 8.62 18.50
N CYS A 408 -0.43 8.90 17.84
CA CYS A 408 0.37 7.88 17.18
C CYS A 408 0.98 6.89 18.17
N LEU A 409 1.58 7.36 19.26
CA LEU A 409 2.11 6.50 20.32
C LEU A 409 1.00 5.67 20.96
N ARG A 410 -0.14 6.28 21.30
CA ARG A 410 -1.27 5.57 21.92
C ARG A 410 -1.87 4.52 21.00
N SER A 411 -2.02 4.80 19.70
CA SER A 411 -2.63 3.87 18.74
C SER A 411 -1.77 2.62 18.47
N VAL A 412 -0.46 2.70 18.66
CA VAL A 412 0.47 1.56 18.48
C VAL A 412 0.82 0.88 19.80
N LEU A 413 1.16 1.64 20.86
CA LEU A 413 1.64 1.08 22.13
C LEU A 413 0.51 0.57 23.04
N ALA A 414 -0.75 0.91 22.77
CA ALA A 414 -1.91 0.30 23.43
C ALA A 414 -2.33 -1.04 22.80
N LEU A 415 -1.72 -1.46 21.69
CA LEU A 415 -2.01 -2.76 21.08
C LEU A 415 -1.65 -3.91 22.04
N PRO A 416 -2.49 -4.95 22.17
CA PRO A 416 -2.15 -6.17 22.88
C PRO A 416 -0.86 -6.83 22.38
N LEU A 417 -0.23 -7.63 23.24
CA LEU A 417 0.91 -8.49 22.86
C LEU A 417 0.55 -9.39 21.67
N LEU A 418 1.52 -9.67 20.80
CA LEU A 418 1.32 -10.38 19.54
C LEU A 418 0.52 -11.69 19.68
N GLY A 419 0.87 -12.54 20.65
CA GLY A 419 0.18 -13.82 20.90
C GLY A 419 -1.26 -13.70 21.44
N VAL A 420 -1.74 -12.48 21.71
CA VAL A 420 -3.16 -12.16 21.96
C VAL A 420 -3.82 -11.70 20.65
N LEU A 421 -3.16 -10.83 19.88
CA LEU A 421 -3.65 -10.38 18.57
C LEU A 421 -3.85 -11.56 17.60
N GLU A 422 -2.91 -12.51 17.54
CA GLU A 422 -3.03 -13.74 16.73
C GLU A 422 -4.28 -14.56 17.09
N LYS A 423 -4.60 -14.66 18.38
CA LYS A 423 -5.81 -15.33 18.88
C LYS A 423 -7.09 -14.56 18.55
N HIS A 424 -7.04 -13.23 18.51
CA HIS A 424 -8.17 -12.42 18.04
C HIS A 424 -8.41 -12.61 16.53
N THR A 425 -7.36 -12.92 15.76
CA THR A 425 -7.48 -13.14 14.30
C THR A 425 -7.78 -14.57 13.85
N CYS A 426 -7.68 -15.57 14.72
CA CYS A 426 -7.79 -16.99 14.31
C CYS A 426 -9.18 -17.43 13.79
N LEU A 427 -10.21 -16.58 13.94
CA LEU A 427 -11.58 -16.82 13.47
C LEU A 427 -11.90 -16.17 12.12
N PHE A 428 -10.97 -15.41 11.52
CA PHE A 428 -11.17 -14.86 10.18
C PHE A 428 -11.05 -15.94 9.10
N LEU A 429 -11.87 -15.84 8.05
CA LEU A 429 -11.86 -16.79 6.93
C LEU A 429 -10.52 -16.80 6.20
N GLU A 430 -9.92 -15.61 6.07
CA GLU A 430 -8.54 -15.38 5.62
C GLU A 430 -7.88 -14.50 6.70
N PRO A 431 -7.15 -15.08 7.67
CA PRO A 431 -6.51 -14.30 8.72
C PRO A 431 -5.33 -13.49 8.17
N PRO A 432 -5.21 -12.20 8.51
CA PRO A 432 -4.06 -11.40 8.10
C PRO A 432 -2.79 -11.88 8.80
N ASP A 433 -1.63 -11.66 8.17
CA ASP A 433 -0.33 -11.86 8.81
C ASP A 433 -0.08 -10.76 9.86
N VAL A 434 -0.59 -11.00 11.07
CA VAL A 434 -0.51 -10.09 12.22
C VAL A 434 0.94 -9.79 12.59
N GLN A 435 1.83 -10.78 12.51
CA GLN A 435 3.26 -10.61 12.80
C GLN A 435 3.90 -9.60 11.84
N THR A 436 3.65 -9.73 10.54
CA THR A 436 4.12 -8.78 9.52
C THR A 436 3.45 -7.41 9.67
N LEU A 437 2.15 -7.34 9.96
CA LEU A 437 1.44 -6.07 10.20
C LEU A 437 1.99 -5.33 11.43
N TYR A 438 2.20 -6.03 12.54
CA TYR A 438 2.75 -5.47 13.77
C TYR A 438 4.15 -4.90 13.53
N ASN A 439 5.03 -5.69 12.91
CA ASN A 439 6.41 -5.27 12.65
C ASN A 439 6.48 -4.05 11.72
N LYS A 440 5.69 -4.04 10.63
CA LYS A 440 5.62 -2.87 9.74
C LYS A 440 5.00 -1.64 10.42
N THR A 441 4.08 -1.81 11.36
CA THR A 441 3.50 -0.71 12.13
C THR A 441 4.51 -0.13 13.12
N ALA A 442 5.27 -0.98 13.82
CA ALA A 442 6.35 -0.57 14.71
C ALA A 442 7.50 0.13 13.95
N GLU A 443 7.88 -0.38 12.78
CA GLU A 443 8.88 0.26 11.90
C GLU A 443 8.40 1.62 11.37
N ALA A 444 7.13 1.75 10.97
CA ALA A 444 6.57 3.04 10.55
C ALA A 444 6.52 4.07 11.69
N LEU A 445 6.29 3.62 12.95
CA LEU A 445 6.39 4.48 14.12
C LEU A 445 7.85 4.93 14.37
N ASP A 446 8.82 4.03 14.28
CA ASP A 446 10.25 4.34 14.42
C ASP A 446 10.70 5.40 13.41
N GLN A 447 10.34 5.21 12.13
CA GLN A 447 10.62 6.16 11.05
C GLN A 447 9.97 7.52 11.28
N MET A 448 8.72 7.56 11.77
CA MET A 448 8.03 8.81 12.10
C MET A 448 8.73 9.57 13.25
N LEU A 449 9.10 8.87 14.31
CA LEU A 449 9.79 9.46 15.47
C LEU A 449 11.19 9.99 15.08
N GLN A 450 11.94 9.23 14.28
CA GLN A 450 13.23 9.65 13.73
C GLN A 450 13.08 10.90 12.87
N THR A 451 12.05 10.95 12.01
CA THR A 451 11.80 12.09 11.13
C THR A 451 11.56 13.38 11.91
N LEU A 452 10.75 13.32 12.98
CA LEU A 452 10.54 14.45 13.89
C LEU A 452 11.88 14.89 14.50
N LEU A 453 12.55 13.97 15.21
CA LEU A 453 13.84 14.21 15.89
C LEU A 453 14.95 14.81 14.99
N THR A 454 14.98 14.45 13.71
CA THR A 454 16.01 14.93 12.78
C THR A 454 15.72 16.29 12.15
N ARG A 455 14.47 16.77 12.20
CA ARG A 455 14.07 18.02 11.54
C ARG A 455 14.57 19.24 12.30
N ASP A 456 14.32 19.30 13.61
CA ASP A 456 14.64 20.45 14.47
C ASP A 456 15.28 19.95 15.79
N PRO A 457 16.57 19.54 15.81
CA PRO A 457 17.22 18.90 16.98
C PRO A 457 17.47 19.89 18.12
N THR A 458 16.40 20.22 18.84
CA THR A 458 16.34 21.18 19.95
C THR A 458 15.98 20.46 21.24
N ALA A 459 16.33 21.08 22.39
CA ALA A 459 15.90 20.57 23.68
C ALA A 459 14.37 20.52 23.77
N ASP A 460 13.68 21.55 23.25
CA ASP A 460 12.23 21.65 23.29
C ASP A 460 11.51 20.51 22.55
N GLU A 461 12.05 20.00 21.43
CA GLU A 461 11.50 18.81 20.75
C GLU A 461 11.68 17.52 21.56
N LEU A 462 12.82 17.35 22.25
CA LEU A 462 13.01 16.25 23.19
C LEU A 462 12.05 16.37 24.38
N HIS A 463 11.85 17.56 24.94
CA HIS A 463 10.87 17.81 25.99
C HIS A 463 9.43 17.60 25.48
N LEU A 464 9.14 17.83 24.19
CA LEU A 464 7.85 17.55 23.58
C LEU A 464 7.54 16.05 23.53
N LEU A 465 8.50 15.26 23.06
CA LEU A 465 8.39 13.79 22.97
C LEU A 465 8.08 13.12 24.30
N LEU A 466 8.44 13.79 25.38
CA LEU A 466 8.43 13.29 26.75
C LEU A 466 7.48 14.06 27.67
N SER A 467 6.76 15.05 27.14
CA SER A 467 6.04 16.05 27.93
C SER A 467 4.94 15.43 28.79
N PRO A 468 4.80 15.83 30.08
CA PRO A 468 3.76 15.31 30.97
C PRO A 468 2.32 15.75 30.60
N LYS A 469 2.14 16.54 29.52
CA LYS A 469 0.82 16.74 28.88
C LYS A 469 0.33 15.51 28.15
N ASN A 470 1.22 14.63 27.68
CA ASN A 470 0.84 13.30 27.26
C ASN A 470 0.47 12.51 28.54
N ASP A 471 -0.73 11.91 28.58
CA ASP A 471 -1.31 11.19 29.74
C ASP A 471 -0.29 10.48 30.66
N PHE A 472 -0.26 10.73 31.98
CA PHE A 472 0.52 9.90 32.94
C PHE A 472 0.30 8.37 32.76
N ARG A 473 -0.85 8.00 32.18
CA ARG A 473 -1.23 6.66 31.75
C ARG A 473 -0.30 6.04 30.68
N TRP A 474 0.13 6.77 29.64
CA TRP A 474 1.08 6.21 28.64
C TRP A 474 2.43 5.94 29.29
N MET A 475 2.92 6.88 30.11
CA MET A 475 4.25 6.76 30.72
C MET A 475 4.27 5.61 31.73
N GLY A 476 3.17 5.42 32.49
CA GLY A 476 2.96 4.23 33.31
C GLY A 476 2.90 2.93 32.50
N GLN A 477 2.16 2.89 31.38
CA GLN A 477 2.08 1.72 30.49
C GLN A 477 3.44 1.39 29.86
N LEU A 478 4.22 2.40 29.46
CA LEU A 478 5.50 2.25 28.79
C LEU A 478 6.59 1.79 29.79
N MET A 479 6.60 2.35 31.01
CA MET A 479 7.42 1.80 32.11
C MET A 479 7.03 0.37 32.47
N ALA A 480 5.73 0.03 32.50
CA ALA A 480 5.27 -1.33 32.79
C ALA A 480 5.68 -2.31 31.68
N MET A 481 5.53 -1.93 30.41
CA MET A 481 5.93 -2.74 29.26
C MET A 481 7.44 -3.00 29.25
N LEU A 482 8.27 -1.95 29.37
CA LEU A 482 9.73 -2.11 29.43
C LEU A 482 10.16 -2.87 30.70
N GLY A 483 9.47 -2.68 31.82
CA GLY A 483 9.72 -3.42 33.07
C GLY A 483 9.48 -4.92 32.92
N MET A 484 8.46 -5.32 32.16
CA MET A 484 8.22 -6.71 31.79
C MET A 484 9.29 -7.22 30.80
N LEU A 485 9.65 -6.43 29.79
CA LEU A 485 10.64 -6.80 28.76
C LEU A 485 12.08 -6.85 29.29
N CYS A 486 12.39 -6.22 30.44
CA CYS A 486 13.64 -6.45 31.17
C CYS A 486 13.80 -7.90 31.70
N GLN A 487 12.74 -8.71 31.68
CA GLN A 487 12.77 -10.14 31.99
C GLN A 487 12.62 -11.03 30.74
N ASP A 488 12.74 -10.46 29.53
CA ASP A 488 12.65 -11.21 28.29
C ASP A 488 13.85 -12.18 28.13
N PRO A 489 13.63 -13.43 27.66
CA PRO A 489 14.70 -14.38 27.41
C PRO A 489 15.66 -13.99 26.28
N ASP A 490 15.30 -13.06 25.39
CA ASP A 490 16.21 -12.47 24.41
C ASP A 490 17.07 -11.37 25.06
N ALA A 491 18.38 -11.64 25.20
CA ALA A 491 19.33 -10.73 25.83
C ALA A 491 19.43 -9.35 25.14
N ALA A 492 19.16 -9.26 23.84
CA ALA A 492 19.13 -7.97 23.14
C ALA A 492 17.92 -7.13 23.54
N THR A 493 16.73 -7.75 23.58
CA THR A 493 15.48 -7.13 24.04
C THR A 493 15.54 -6.73 25.51
N GLN A 494 16.07 -7.60 26.38
CA GLN A 494 16.34 -7.28 27.79
C GLN A 494 17.24 -6.05 27.94
N HIS A 495 18.38 -6.02 27.23
CA HIS A 495 19.35 -4.93 27.33
C HIS A 495 18.76 -3.60 26.83
N SER A 496 18.13 -3.59 25.65
CA SER A 496 17.48 -2.40 25.09
C SER A 496 16.32 -1.88 25.96
N SER A 497 15.59 -2.78 26.63
CA SER A 497 14.50 -2.39 27.54
C SER A 497 15.04 -1.72 28.81
N LEU A 498 16.18 -2.20 29.32
CA LEU A 498 16.83 -1.66 30.51
C LEU A 498 17.48 -0.30 30.23
N GLU A 499 18.11 -0.12 29.05
CA GLU A 499 18.55 1.20 28.58
C GLU A 499 17.37 2.17 28.42
N GLY A 500 16.26 1.71 27.82
CA GLY A 500 15.03 2.50 27.66
C GLY A 500 14.45 3.00 28.99
N LEU A 501 14.40 2.12 30.00
CA LEU A 501 14.01 2.49 31.37
C LEU A 501 14.99 3.46 32.02
N GLY A 502 16.30 3.26 31.84
CA GLY A 502 17.33 4.18 32.34
C GLY A 502 17.15 5.59 31.77
N HIS A 503 16.91 5.70 30.46
CA HIS A 503 16.62 6.98 29.81
C HIS A 503 15.32 7.61 30.36
N LEU A 504 14.21 6.88 30.41
CA LEU A 504 12.93 7.38 30.97
C LEU A 504 13.09 7.89 32.41
N TYR A 505 13.82 7.15 33.24
CA TYR A 505 14.10 7.55 34.63
C TYR A 505 14.92 8.85 34.70
N CYS A 506 15.99 8.98 33.92
CA CYS A 506 16.78 10.21 33.84
C CYS A 506 15.94 11.41 33.35
N LEU A 507 14.98 11.20 32.45
CA LEU A 507 14.10 12.22 31.92
C LEU A 507 13.05 12.67 32.94
N LEU A 508 12.43 11.72 33.65
CA LEU A 508 11.53 11.99 34.78
C LEU A 508 12.23 12.80 35.89
N LEU A 509 13.50 12.50 36.18
CA LEU A 509 14.30 13.27 37.13
C LEU A 509 14.56 14.72 36.67
N ARG A 510 14.82 14.94 35.37
CA ARG A 510 14.96 16.31 34.81
C ARG A 510 13.65 17.10 34.90
N GLN A 511 12.52 16.50 34.52
CA GLN A 511 11.20 17.14 34.63
C GLN A 511 10.87 17.53 36.08
N ARG A 512 11.24 16.69 37.06
CA ARG A 512 11.09 17.00 38.48
C ARG A 512 11.98 18.16 38.94
N ALA A 513 13.11 18.40 38.28
CA ALA A 513 14.02 19.52 38.59
C ALA A 513 13.56 20.85 37.96
N GLU A 514 12.83 20.81 36.84
CA GLU A 514 12.32 21.98 36.11
C GLU A 514 10.95 22.48 36.60
N ALA A 515 10.21 21.67 37.36
CA ALA A 515 8.96 22.10 37.98
C ALA A 515 9.20 23.33 38.90
N PRO A 516 8.49 24.45 38.71
CA PRO A 516 8.72 25.64 39.51
C PRO A 516 8.38 25.34 40.97
N LYS A 517 9.37 25.50 41.87
CA LYS A 517 9.16 25.39 43.32
C LYS A 517 8.04 26.35 43.71
N ALA A 518 6.91 25.82 44.14
CA ALA A 518 5.81 26.60 44.66
C ALA A 518 6.35 27.52 45.77
N LYS A 519 6.06 28.82 45.68
CA LYS A 519 6.47 29.78 46.70
C LYS A 519 5.80 29.41 48.01
N THR A 520 6.59 29.02 49.00
CA THR A 520 6.16 28.91 50.39
C THR A 520 5.58 30.27 50.82
N PRO A 521 4.37 30.35 51.39
CA PRO A 521 3.88 31.58 51.99
C PRO A 521 4.79 31.97 53.16
N ALA A 522 5.09 33.27 53.28
CA ALA A 522 5.70 33.81 54.50
C ALA A 522 4.67 33.74 55.65
N PRO A 523 5.11 33.57 56.92
CA PRO A 523 4.18 33.45 58.04
C PRO A 523 3.49 34.79 58.34
N GLU A 524 2.15 34.81 58.24
CA GLU A 524 1.34 35.93 58.72
C GLU A 524 1.32 35.98 60.25
N GLN A 525 1.26 37.19 60.79
CA GLN A 525 1.26 37.44 62.24
C GLN A 525 -0.15 37.31 62.83
N LEU A 526 -0.22 36.78 64.06
CA LEU A 526 -1.42 36.68 64.88
C LEU A 526 -2.06 38.05 65.19
N PRO A 527 -3.39 38.08 65.33
CA PRO A 527 -4.06 38.90 66.33
C PRO A 527 -4.66 38.01 67.46
N GLN A 528 -4.39 38.39 68.72
CA GLN A 528 -5.24 38.06 69.89
C GLN A 528 -6.41 39.07 69.91
N ALA A 529 -7.54 38.94 70.62
CA ALA A 529 -8.08 37.97 71.59
C ALA A 529 -9.61 37.78 71.25
N SER A 530 -10.51 37.09 71.97
CA SER A 530 -10.63 36.82 73.41
C SER A 530 -11.57 35.63 73.71
N GLU A 531 -11.30 34.96 74.83
CA GLU A 531 -12.19 34.28 75.80
C GLU A 531 -13.68 34.04 75.41
N ASP A 532 -14.12 32.76 75.47
CA ASP A 532 -14.99 32.35 76.58
C ASP A 532 -15.03 30.81 76.84
N GLU A 533 -15.29 30.48 78.12
CA GLU A 533 -15.61 29.22 78.84
C GLU A 533 -15.32 27.78 78.30
N ALA A 534 -14.88 26.94 79.25
CA ALA A 534 -14.43 25.54 79.13
C ALA A 534 -15.45 24.53 79.77
N PRO A 535 -15.11 23.32 80.30
CA PRO A 535 -14.21 22.21 79.89
C PRO A 535 -14.88 20.78 80.03
N LEU A 536 -14.04 19.71 80.11
CA LEU A 536 -14.25 18.34 80.68
C LEU A 536 -14.85 17.25 79.72
N TRP A 537 -14.44 15.97 79.71
CA TRP A 537 -13.41 15.15 80.41
C TRP A 537 -12.57 14.38 79.33
N SER A 538 -11.28 14.02 79.49
CA SER A 538 -10.71 12.89 80.28
C SER A 538 -11.39 11.52 80.03
N SER A 539 -10.71 10.37 79.94
CA SER A 539 -9.25 10.04 79.96
C SER A 539 -9.02 8.53 79.72
N GLY A 540 -7.84 8.15 79.20
CA GLY A 540 -7.21 6.83 79.34
C GLY A 540 -7.65 5.72 78.34
N ASP A 541 -6.82 4.71 78.04
CA ASP A 541 -5.38 4.53 78.32
C ASP A 541 -4.78 3.41 77.45
N GLN A 542 -3.44 3.50 77.23
CA GLN A 542 -2.38 2.44 77.12
C GLN A 542 -2.70 1.04 76.52
N GLU A 543 -1.81 0.30 75.84
CA GLU A 543 -0.37 0.39 75.48
C GLU A 543 -0.22 -0.23 74.04
N ALA A 544 0.91 -0.54 73.39
CA ALA A 544 2.28 -0.72 73.85
C ALA A 544 3.41 -0.32 72.86
N THR A 545 4.60 -0.24 73.43
CA THR A 545 5.97 -0.04 72.86
C THR A 545 6.62 -1.37 72.37
N PRO A 546 7.92 -1.50 71.93
CA PRO A 546 9.02 -0.56 71.54
C PRO A 546 9.82 -1.04 70.27
N PRO A 547 11.15 -0.78 70.07
CA PRO A 547 11.95 0.46 70.07
C PRO A 547 12.72 0.72 68.74
N ALA A 548 13.46 1.84 68.68
CA ALA A 548 14.31 2.27 67.56
C ALA A 548 15.69 1.58 67.47
N SER A 549 16.39 1.73 66.32
CA SER A 549 17.85 1.96 66.26
C SER A 549 18.41 2.39 64.89
N GLN A 550 19.22 3.45 64.95
CA GLN A 550 20.44 3.75 64.18
C GLN A 550 20.43 4.07 62.68
N GLU A 551 21.22 5.10 62.38
CA GLU A 551 21.50 5.75 61.11
C GLU A 551 22.82 5.22 60.52
N VAL A 552 22.90 4.99 59.21
CA VAL A 552 24.16 4.70 58.51
C VAL A 552 24.22 5.55 57.24
N ALA A 553 25.23 6.41 57.14
CA ALA A 553 25.46 7.25 55.97
C ALA A 553 26.07 6.45 54.81
N PHE A 554 25.65 6.77 53.58
CA PHE A 554 26.31 6.30 52.35
C PHE A 554 26.77 7.46 51.48
N GLN A 555 27.90 7.26 50.81
CA GLN A 555 28.64 8.30 50.09
C GLN A 555 27.89 8.85 48.87
N LYS A 556 27.97 10.17 48.70
CA LYS A 556 27.72 10.86 47.44
C LYS A 556 28.91 10.71 46.50
N ASP A 557 28.66 11.03 45.23
CA ASP A 557 29.64 11.35 44.17
C ASP A 557 30.47 10.19 43.59
N GLN A 558 29.89 9.45 42.62
CA GLN A 558 30.67 8.86 41.52
C GLN A 558 29.91 8.52 40.21
N ILE A 559 28.70 9.06 39.97
CA ILE A 559 27.90 8.81 38.73
C ILE A 559 27.63 10.12 37.95
N PHE A 560 28.60 11.03 37.95
CA PHE A 560 28.56 12.24 37.12
C PHE A 560 29.91 12.46 36.43
N GLN A 561 30.10 11.81 35.28
CA GLN A 561 30.87 12.34 34.14
C GLN A 561 30.42 11.63 32.85
N LEU A 562 29.68 12.35 32.00
CA LEU A 562 29.45 11.99 30.60
C LEU A 562 29.55 13.27 29.78
N GLY A 563 30.52 13.30 28.87
CA GLY A 563 30.91 14.49 28.11
C GLY A 563 29.88 14.90 27.05
N SER A 564 29.98 16.17 26.64
CA SER A 564 29.01 16.88 25.79
C SER A 564 29.05 16.52 24.29
N SER A 565 29.17 15.24 23.93
CA SER A 565 29.32 14.80 22.53
C SER A 565 28.58 13.52 22.12
N GLN A 566 27.71 12.96 22.97
CA GLN A 566 26.89 11.79 22.64
C GLN A 566 25.50 12.22 22.15
N VAL A 567 25.38 12.47 20.84
CA VAL A 567 24.08 12.66 20.17
C VAL A 567 23.27 11.37 20.27
N ILE A 568 22.04 11.48 20.79
CA ILE A 568 21.20 10.35 21.19
C ILE A 568 20.86 9.47 19.98
N LYS A 569 21.33 8.21 19.99
CA LYS A 569 20.85 7.16 19.08
C LYS A 569 19.68 6.41 19.72
N VAL A 570 18.45 6.87 19.50
CA VAL A 570 17.26 6.07 19.83
C VAL A 570 17.16 4.91 18.85
N LYS A 571 17.23 3.66 19.33
CA LYS A 571 17.04 2.47 18.50
C LYS A 571 16.49 1.28 19.28
N ALA A 572 15.27 1.42 19.81
CA ALA A 572 14.59 0.40 20.60
C ALA A 572 13.55 -0.44 19.82
N LEU A 573 13.22 -0.08 18.57
CA LEU A 573 12.06 -0.63 17.84
C LEU A 573 12.37 -1.82 16.89
N ARG A 574 13.47 -2.56 17.10
CA ARG A 574 13.99 -3.52 16.08
C ARG A 574 14.10 -5.00 16.45
N THR A 575 13.65 -5.45 17.62
CA THR A 575 13.86 -6.85 18.06
C THR A 575 12.67 -7.79 17.91
N VAL A 576 11.46 -7.31 17.56
CA VAL A 576 10.33 -8.20 17.29
C VAL A 576 10.40 -8.74 15.87
N GLY A 577 10.94 -9.97 15.73
CA GLY A 577 10.71 -10.82 14.55
C GLY A 577 11.95 -11.16 13.71
N ARG A 578 12.69 -12.19 14.14
CA ARG A 578 13.23 -13.24 13.23
C ARG A 578 13.84 -14.42 14.00
N SER A 579 13.16 -15.56 13.96
CA SER A 579 13.83 -16.86 13.94
C SER A 579 14.33 -17.11 12.51
N GLY A 580 15.64 -17.28 12.32
CA GLY A 580 16.22 -17.55 10.99
C GLY A 580 17.52 -16.81 10.67
N TRP A 581 18.62 -17.30 11.26
CA TRP A 581 20.01 -17.24 10.79
C TRP A 581 20.38 -16.11 9.78
N GLY A 582 20.91 -15.00 10.30
CA GLY A 582 21.62 -13.99 9.52
C GLY A 582 22.62 -13.24 10.39
N ARG A 583 23.93 -13.37 10.11
CA ARG A 583 24.99 -12.71 10.90
C ARG A 583 24.95 -11.19 10.71
N VAL A 584 24.90 -10.44 11.80
CA VAL A 584 25.23 -9.01 11.80
C VAL A 584 26.75 -8.89 11.99
N VAL A 585 27.45 -8.38 10.97
CA VAL A 585 28.84 -7.94 11.11
C VAL A 585 28.83 -6.49 11.58
N MET A 586 29.32 -6.25 12.80
CA MET A 586 29.57 -4.90 13.30
C MET A 586 30.88 -4.37 12.67
N LEU A 587 30.78 -3.39 11.77
CA LEU A 587 31.93 -2.59 11.36
C LEU A 587 32.08 -1.39 12.31
N CYS A 588 32.74 -1.61 13.45
CA CYS A 588 33.30 -0.53 14.25
C CYS A 588 34.65 -0.14 13.64
N SER A 589 34.72 1.05 13.04
CA SER A 589 36.01 1.70 12.74
C SER A 589 36.34 2.63 13.91
N ASP A 590 37.38 2.29 14.67
CA ASP A 590 37.79 3.00 15.87
C ASP A 590 39.10 3.76 15.58
N PRO A 591 39.13 5.11 15.62
CA PRO A 591 40.26 5.88 15.09
C PRO A 591 41.52 5.89 15.99
N HIS A 592 41.52 5.22 17.15
CA HIS A 592 42.65 5.21 18.09
C HIS A 592 43.04 3.80 18.62
N ARG A 593 43.48 2.92 17.72
CA ARG A 593 44.40 1.81 18.06
C ARG A 593 45.50 1.61 17.01
N HIS A 594 46.52 2.47 17.05
CA HIS A 594 47.83 2.21 16.46
C HIS A 594 48.93 2.46 17.51
N SER A 595 49.20 1.46 18.34
CA SER A 595 50.47 1.30 19.04
C SER A 595 50.55 -0.09 19.66
N LEU A 596 51.57 -0.86 19.26
CA LEU A 596 51.92 -2.23 19.66
C LEU A 596 50.97 -3.32 19.13
#